data_AF-A0A8S3CDZ9-F1
#
_entry.id   AF-A0A8S3CDZ9-F1
#
_cell.length_a   1.000
_cell.length_b   1.000
_cell.length_c   1.000
_cell.angle_alpha   90.00
_cell.angle_beta   90.00
_cell.angle_gamma   90.00
#
_symmetry.space_group_name_H-M   'P 1'
#
loop_
_entity.id
_entity.type
_entity.pdbx_description
1 polymer ?
#
loop_
_entity_poly.entity_id
_entity_poly.type
_entity_poly.pdbx_seq_one_letter_code
_entity_poly.pdbx_strand_id
1 'polypeptide(L)'
;YDEDSLEGKFNENEYSQEEPSSQHTTDSLDLVNVDEEDDGTFQGTPLSEIANICQHPPTLSDMKDIRDNNHTFLIKPFKYDPNSPDREPEPFYENGTYVDEWDQDYVRLPCSQSYITKNGTQRWPIIQGSLTKLQHLSETQMATMEDIKETIEECAGRKYEFNCLERLLNEIYSGDERGHFMSTVLSNLCSLALNVDKICSRPPPLLRIGSNRTVTMSQKQAASLLACAFFCLFPRRFNQKIGSEYENYPNPNFNTLFHGGRSGGPTWKIEKLKCVFHYFHRITEKMPNGVMTFRRYQLPESCVPKWTESKEPLCEIHITKNKSIEDV
;
A
#
# COMPACT_ATOMS: atom_id res chain seq x y z
N TYR A 1 -12.54 1.68 -52.08
CA TYR A 1 -12.13 3.00 -51.62
C TYR A 1 -10.77 2.84 -51.00
N ASP A 2 -9.77 2.85 -51.89
CA ASP A 2 -8.38 3.13 -51.56
C ASP A 2 -8.29 4.56 -51.05
N GLU A 3 -7.34 4.83 -50.16
CA GLU A 3 -6.42 5.95 -50.36
C GLU A 3 -5.20 5.80 -49.43
N ASP A 4 -4.07 5.56 -50.09
CA ASP A 4 -2.72 5.86 -49.61
C ASP A 4 -2.55 7.36 -49.33
N SER A 5 -1.45 7.65 -48.63
CA SER A 5 -0.72 8.92 -48.53
C SER A 5 -1.13 9.86 -47.38
N LEU A 6 -0.24 9.94 -46.39
CA LEU A 6 0.50 11.17 -46.06
C LEU A 6 1.53 10.87 -44.96
N GLU A 7 2.78 10.68 -45.38
CA GLU A 7 3.96 10.72 -44.52
C GLU A 7 4.20 12.18 -44.06
N GLY A 8 4.14 12.41 -42.75
CA GLY A 8 4.58 13.65 -42.12
C GLY A 8 5.92 13.44 -41.41
N LYS A 9 6.99 13.97 -42.00
CA LYS A 9 8.34 14.05 -41.43
C LYS A 9 8.32 14.88 -40.14
N PHE A 10 8.78 14.32 -39.01
CA PHE A 10 9.15 15.09 -37.83
C PHE A 10 10.67 15.21 -37.75
N ASN A 11 11.14 16.46 -37.75
CA ASN A 11 12.55 16.84 -37.66
C ASN A 11 13.03 16.70 -36.22
N GLU A 12 14.17 16.04 -36.04
CA GLU A 12 15.03 16.14 -34.86
C GLU A 12 15.75 17.50 -34.85
N ASN A 13 16.11 17.93 -33.63
CA ASN A 13 16.92 19.08 -33.23
C ASN A 13 16.13 20.31 -32.73
N GLU A 14 15.99 20.41 -31.41
CA GLU A 14 16.65 21.47 -30.64
C GLU A 14 16.72 21.11 -29.15
N TYR A 15 17.94 20.90 -28.68
CA TYR A 15 18.34 20.77 -27.28
C TYR A 15 18.47 22.16 -26.68
N SER A 16 17.94 22.40 -25.49
CA SER A 16 18.50 23.37 -24.55
C SER A 16 18.22 22.90 -23.12
N GLN A 17 19.32 22.68 -22.39
CA GLN A 17 19.41 22.20 -21.02
C GLN A 17 19.29 23.39 -20.06
N GLU A 18 18.49 23.26 -19.01
CA GLU A 18 18.76 23.92 -17.73
C GLU A 18 18.40 22.92 -16.60
N GLU A 19 19.42 22.48 -15.87
CA GLU A 19 19.29 21.72 -14.62
C GLU A 19 19.16 22.68 -13.43
N PRO A 20 18.31 22.39 -12.42
CA PRO A 20 18.48 22.97 -11.11
C PRO A 20 19.21 21.99 -10.18
N SER A 21 20.31 22.49 -9.61
CA SER A 21 21.12 21.89 -8.55
C SER A 21 20.30 21.65 -7.27
N SER A 22 20.31 20.41 -6.76
CA SER A 22 19.73 20.06 -5.45
C SER A 22 20.76 20.28 -4.32
N GLN A 23 20.41 21.13 -3.36
CA GLN A 23 21.09 21.19 -2.07
C GLN A 23 20.27 20.42 -1.04
N HIS A 24 20.92 19.47 -0.37
CA HIS A 24 20.41 18.73 0.76
C HIS A 24 20.07 19.66 1.92
N THR A 25 18.82 19.63 2.39
CA THR A 25 18.46 20.01 3.75
C THR A 25 17.56 18.94 4.36
N THR A 26 17.85 18.63 5.62
CA THR A 26 17.22 17.61 6.46
C THR A 26 15.96 18.17 7.08
N ASP A 27 14.78 17.73 6.64
CA ASP A 27 13.51 18.17 7.25
C ASP A 27 13.12 17.29 8.44
N SER A 28 13.12 17.95 9.61
CA SER A 28 12.39 17.49 10.79
C SER A 28 10.90 17.74 10.56
N LEU A 29 10.06 16.79 10.97
CA LEU A 29 8.60 16.91 10.94
C LEU A 29 8.14 17.96 11.97
N ASP A 30 8.23 19.23 11.60
CA ASP A 30 7.55 20.31 12.31
C ASP A 30 6.09 20.38 11.86
N LEU A 31 5.21 20.55 12.84
CA LEU A 31 3.78 20.77 12.66
C LEU A 31 3.59 21.97 11.71
N VAL A 32 2.96 21.73 10.57
CA VAL A 32 2.66 22.77 9.58
C VAL A 32 1.74 23.81 10.24
N ASN A 33 2.30 24.99 10.53
CA ASN A 33 1.52 26.18 10.86
C ASN A 33 0.67 26.53 9.63
N VAL A 34 -0.66 26.55 9.80
CA VAL A 34 -1.63 26.88 8.74
C VAL A 34 -1.70 28.41 8.50
N ASP A 35 -0.60 29.12 8.76
CA ASP A 35 -0.50 30.58 8.62
C ASP A 35 0.48 30.98 7.51
N GLU A 36 0.49 30.24 6.39
CA GLU A 36 1.10 30.74 5.15
C GLU A 36 0.08 31.55 4.36
N GLU A 37 0.48 32.80 4.10
CA GLU A 37 -0.26 33.88 3.45
C GLU A 37 -1.12 33.39 2.27
N ASP A 38 -2.43 33.52 2.44
CA ASP A 38 -3.46 33.26 1.45
C ASP A 38 -3.24 34.19 0.23
N ASP A 39 -2.81 33.64 -0.91
CA ASP A 39 -2.36 34.40 -2.08
C ASP A 39 -3.46 35.24 -2.79
N GLY A 40 -4.67 35.28 -2.21
CA GLY A 40 -5.79 36.07 -2.71
C GLY A 40 -6.47 35.50 -3.94
N THR A 41 -6.18 34.26 -4.36
CA THR A 41 -6.79 33.64 -5.56
C THR A 41 -7.75 32.49 -5.27
N PHE A 42 -8.59 32.62 -4.24
CA PHE A 42 -9.75 31.76 -4.04
C PHE A 42 -11.08 32.50 -4.24
N GLN A 43 -12.18 31.76 -4.43
CA GLN A 43 -13.54 32.29 -4.45
C GLN A 43 -14.39 31.60 -3.37
N GLY A 44 -15.35 32.34 -2.82
CA GLY A 44 -16.27 31.85 -1.80
C GLY A 44 -15.77 32.10 -0.38
N THR A 45 -15.99 31.14 0.49
CA THR A 45 -15.71 31.22 1.93
C THR A 45 -14.23 30.93 2.21
N PRO A 46 -13.54 31.69 3.08
CA PRO A 46 -12.16 31.40 3.46
C PRO A 46 -12.00 29.96 3.96
N LEU A 47 -10.93 29.28 3.55
CA LEU A 47 -10.72 27.87 3.91
C LEU A 47 -10.62 27.67 5.43
N SER A 48 -10.04 28.63 6.15
CA SER A 48 -9.93 28.63 7.61
C SER A 48 -11.31 28.58 8.29
N GLU A 49 -12.34 29.21 7.72
CA GLU A 49 -13.71 29.19 8.25
C GLU A 49 -14.38 27.83 8.04
N ILE A 50 -14.10 27.16 6.92
CA ILE A 50 -14.61 25.81 6.64
C ILE A 50 -13.86 24.77 7.50
N ALA A 51 -12.54 24.89 7.62
CA ALA A 51 -11.68 23.95 8.35
C ALA A 51 -12.01 23.88 9.84
N ASN A 52 -12.50 24.98 10.44
CA ASN A 52 -12.95 25.03 11.84
C ASN A 52 -14.08 24.02 12.14
N ILE A 53 -14.87 23.59 11.15
CA ILE A 53 -15.89 22.55 11.32
C ILE A 53 -15.24 21.17 11.59
N CYS A 54 -14.03 20.93 11.06
CA CYS A 54 -13.26 19.70 11.24
C CYS A 54 -12.34 19.72 12.47
N GLN A 55 -12.01 20.90 13.02
CA GLN A 55 -11.10 21.07 14.17
C GLN A 55 -11.71 20.66 15.52
N HIS A 56 -13.02 20.40 15.57
CA HIS A 56 -13.68 19.78 16.70
C HIS A 56 -14.14 18.35 16.36
N PRO A 57 -13.20 17.43 16.08
CA PRO A 57 -13.58 16.05 15.85
C PRO A 57 -14.32 15.56 17.09
N PRO A 58 -15.42 14.81 16.93
CA PRO A 58 -16.11 14.22 18.06
C PRO A 58 -15.10 13.40 18.86
N THR A 59 -15.16 13.49 20.19
CA THR A 59 -14.31 12.67 21.06
C THR A 59 -14.46 11.21 20.65
N LEU A 60 -13.40 10.61 20.12
CA LEU A 60 -13.43 9.22 19.71
C LEU A 60 -13.73 8.38 20.95
N SER A 61 -14.76 7.54 20.86
CA SER A 61 -14.99 6.51 21.86
C SER A 61 -13.74 5.63 21.97
N ASP A 62 -13.40 5.21 23.19
CA ASP A 62 -12.31 4.27 23.41
C ASP A 62 -12.42 3.09 22.42
N MET A 63 -11.30 2.63 21.88
CA MET A 63 -11.25 1.36 21.16
C MET A 63 -11.71 0.29 22.15
N LYS A 64 -12.93 -0.16 22.00
CA LYS A 64 -13.48 -1.27 22.77
C LYS A 64 -13.22 -2.55 21.99
N ASP A 65 -13.02 -3.66 22.70
CA ASP A 65 -13.19 -4.99 22.12
C ASP A 65 -14.67 -5.20 21.82
N ILE A 66 -15.19 -4.42 20.87
CA ILE A 66 -16.53 -4.61 20.37
C ILE A 66 -16.36 -5.80 19.44
N ARG A 67 -16.71 -6.98 19.94
CA ARG A 67 -17.17 -8.08 19.09
C ARG A 67 -18.50 -7.70 18.42
N ASP A 68 -18.55 -6.50 17.84
CA ASP A 68 -19.56 -6.14 16.87
C ASP A 68 -19.12 -6.83 15.59
N ASN A 69 -20.03 -7.58 15.00
CA ASN A 69 -19.81 -8.29 13.74
C ASN A 69 -19.34 -7.34 12.61
N ASN A 70 -19.49 -6.02 12.80
CA ASN A 70 -19.16 -5.00 11.82
C ASN A 70 -17.80 -4.30 12.03
N HIS A 71 -17.08 -4.46 13.15
CA HIS A 71 -15.74 -3.84 13.33
C HIS A 71 -14.72 -4.87 13.82
N THR A 72 -13.76 -5.19 12.96
CA THR A 72 -12.66 -6.10 13.28
C THR A 72 -11.38 -5.33 13.67
N PHE A 73 -10.88 -5.55 14.88
CA PHE A 73 -9.57 -5.05 15.31
C PHE A 73 -8.52 -6.14 15.12
N LEU A 74 -7.44 -5.85 14.38
CA LEU A 74 -6.27 -6.73 14.23
C LEU A 74 -5.18 -6.44 15.28
N ILE A 75 -5.37 -5.38 16.05
CA ILE A 75 -4.52 -4.94 17.15
C ILE A 75 -5.29 -5.00 18.46
N LYS A 76 -4.60 -5.15 19.58
CA LYS A 76 -5.21 -5.05 20.90
C LYS A 76 -5.79 -3.64 21.04
N PRO A 77 -7.09 -3.49 21.39
CA PRO A 77 -7.65 -2.19 21.68
C PRO A 77 -6.85 -1.51 22.79
N PHE A 78 -6.46 -0.26 22.54
CA PHE A 78 -5.71 0.54 23.49
C PHE A 78 -6.25 1.96 23.54
N LYS A 79 -6.05 2.62 24.68
CA LYS A 79 -6.36 4.03 24.84
C LYS A 79 -5.17 4.87 24.37
N TYR A 80 -5.44 5.84 23.52
CA TYR A 80 -4.43 6.82 23.14
C TYR A 80 -3.95 7.58 24.38
N ASP A 81 -2.64 7.64 24.58
CA ASP A 81 -2.00 8.40 25.64
C ASP A 81 -1.13 9.50 25.01
N PRO A 82 -1.50 10.78 25.15
CA PRO A 82 -0.70 11.89 24.65
C PRO A 82 0.74 11.92 25.21
N ASN A 83 0.99 11.30 26.37
CA ASN A 83 2.33 11.21 26.96
C ASN A 83 3.15 10.04 26.40
N SER A 84 2.54 9.19 25.56
CA SER A 84 3.20 8.07 24.89
C SER A 84 2.67 7.92 23.46
N PRO A 85 2.86 8.95 22.60
CA PRO A 85 2.32 8.97 21.25
C PRO A 85 2.93 7.87 20.36
N ASP A 86 4.15 7.42 20.69
CA ASP A 86 4.89 6.39 19.97
C ASP A 86 4.61 4.96 20.45
N ARG A 87 3.56 4.73 21.25
CA ARG A 87 3.22 3.38 21.72
C ARG A 87 2.96 2.46 20.52
N GLU A 88 3.77 1.40 20.38
CA GLU A 88 3.58 0.41 19.32
C GLU A 88 2.26 -0.38 19.55
N PRO A 89 1.37 -0.46 18.54
CA PRO A 89 0.16 -1.26 18.63
C PRO A 89 0.51 -2.76 18.65
N GLU A 90 0.09 -3.45 19.71
CA GLU A 90 0.29 -4.90 19.83
C GLU A 90 -0.71 -5.68 18.95
N PRO A 91 -0.30 -6.76 18.26
CA PRO A 91 -1.23 -7.65 17.56
C PRO A 91 -2.26 -8.29 18.51
N PHE A 92 -3.49 -8.45 18.05
CA PHE A 92 -4.55 -9.13 18.80
C PHE A 92 -4.53 -10.63 18.55
N TYR A 93 -4.10 -11.43 19.53
CA TYR A 93 -4.16 -12.89 19.45
C TYR A 93 -5.36 -13.42 20.21
N GLU A 94 -6.17 -14.26 19.56
CA GLU A 94 -7.21 -15.03 20.22
C GLU A 94 -6.56 -16.21 20.95
N ASN A 95 -6.73 -16.28 22.27
CA ASN A 95 -6.11 -17.30 23.13
C ASN A 95 -4.57 -17.37 23.06
N GLY A 96 -3.91 -16.28 22.67
CA GLY A 96 -2.44 -16.20 22.60
C GLY A 96 -1.80 -16.90 21.39
N THR A 97 -2.60 -17.32 20.41
CA THR A 97 -2.12 -18.00 19.19
C THR A 97 -2.55 -17.28 17.92
N TYR A 98 -1.82 -17.50 16.82
CA TYR A 98 -2.25 -17.08 15.48
C TYR A 98 -3.57 -17.77 15.11
N VAL A 99 -4.51 -17.02 14.57
CA VAL A 99 -5.81 -17.53 14.07
C VAL A 99 -5.71 -17.66 12.56
N ASP A 100 -5.73 -18.88 12.05
CA ASP A 100 -5.75 -19.14 10.61
C ASP A 100 -7.18 -19.13 10.07
N GLU A 101 -7.43 -18.39 8.98
CA GLU A 101 -8.71 -18.34 8.29
C GLU A 101 -8.50 -18.59 6.80
N TRP A 102 -9.08 -19.68 6.29
CA TRP A 102 -8.98 -20.08 4.88
C TRP A 102 -10.36 -20.30 4.25
N ASP A 103 -11.24 -19.33 4.42
CA ASP A 103 -12.62 -19.39 3.95
C ASP A 103 -12.91 -18.28 2.93
N GLN A 104 -14.20 -17.94 2.75
CA GLN A 104 -14.62 -16.86 1.88
C GLN A 104 -14.72 -15.52 2.63
N ASP A 105 -14.60 -15.43 3.94
CA ASP A 105 -14.83 -14.18 4.66
C ASP A 105 -13.55 -13.43 5.00
N TYR A 106 -12.40 -14.11 4.91
CA TYR A 106 -11.10 -13.55 5.24
C TYR A 106 -10.10 -13.58 4.08
N VAL A 107 -9.09 -12.72 4.17
CA VAL A 107 -7.94 -12.74 3.26
C VAL A 107 -7.18 -14.05 3.44
N ARG A 108 -6.99 -14.81 2.38
CA ARG A 108 -6.10 -15.97 2.39
C ARG A 108 -4.64 -15.51 2.54
N LEU A 109 -4.06 -15.68 3.72
CA LEU A 109 -2.65 -15.36 3.99
C LEU A 109 -1.71 -16.49 3.55
N PRO A 110 -0.45 -16.18 3.17
CA PRO A 110 0.50 -17.18 2.68
C PRO A 110 0.96 -18.17 3.75
N CYS A 111 0.84 -17.81 5.03
CA CYS A 111 1.19 -18.64 6.18
C CYS A 111 0.13 -19.70 6.55
N SER A 112 -1.01 -19.71 5.87
CA SER A 112 -2.06 -20.71 6.12
C SER A 112 -1.58 -22.12 5.78
N GLN A 113 -1.88 -23.07 6.66
CA GLN A 113 -1.62 -24.50 6.43
C GLN A 113 -2.44 -25.06 5.27
N SER A 114 -3.54 -24.39 4.92
CA SER A 114 -4.41 -24.74 3.80
C SER A 114 -3.89 -24.24 2.45
N TYR A 115 -2.82 -23.44 2.44
CA TYR A 115 -2.17 -23.05 1.19
C TYR A 115 -1.27 -24.18 0.67
N ILE A 116 -1.82 -25.00 -0.21
CA ILE A 116 -1.14 -26.18 -0.78
C ILE A 116 -0.84 -26.04 -2.28
N THR A 117 0.22 -26.69 -2.74
CA THR A 117 0.56 -26.84 -4.15
C THR A 117 -0.40 -27.82 -4.85
N LYS A 118 -0.32 -27.90 -6.18
CA LYS A 118 -1.05 -28.92 -6.97
C LYS A 118 -0.71 -30.36 -6.56
N ASN A 119 0.47 -30.57 -5.98
CA ASN A 119 0.93 -31.89 -5.54
C ASN A 119 0.62 -32.16 -4.06
N GLY A 120 -0.14 -31.29 -3.39
CA GLY A 120 -0.54 -31.45 -1.99
C GLY A 120 0.50 -30.99 -0.96
N THR A 121 1.64 -30.44 -1.38
CA THR A 121 2.67 -29.92 -0.47
C THR A 121 2.25 -28.56 0.11
N GLN A 122 2.52 -28.30 1.38
CA GLN A 122 2.32 -26.98 1.97
C GLN A 122 3.24 -25.94 1.30
N ARG A 123 2.69 -24.78 0.94
CA ARG A 123 3.43 -23.67 0.30
C ARG A 123 4.29 -22.91 1.29
N TRP A 124 3.82 -22.73 2.53
CA TRP A 124 4.50 -21.87 3.49
C TRP A 124 5.95 -22.27 3.78
N PRO A 125 6.31 -23.56 3.99
CA PRO A 125 7.71 -23.95 4.18
C PRO A 125 8.62 -23.63 2.98
N ILE A 126 8.09 -23.70 1.74
CA ILE A 126 8.82 -23.33 0.53
C ILE A 126 9.09 -21.82 0.53
N ILE A 127 8.05 -21.02 0.75
CA ILE A 127 8.14 -19.56 0.84
C ILE A 127 9.13 -19.14 1.93
N GLN A 128 9.07 -19.77 3.10
CA GLN A 128 9.99 -19.50 4.20
C GLN A 128 11.44 -19.80 3.81
N GLY A 129 11.68 -20.94 3.16
CA GLY A 129 13.01 -21.31 2.69
C GLY A 129 13.59 -20.29 1.70
N SER A 130 12.83 -19.91 0.68
CA SER A 130 13.26 -18.95 -0.34
C SER A 130 13.51 -17.55 0.24
N LEU A 131 12.59 -17.05 1.08
CA LEU A 131 12.74 -15.73 1.71
C LEU A 131 13.90 -15.71 2.73
N THR A 132 14.11 -16.78 3.48
CA THR A 132 15.25 -16.88 4.41
C THR A 132 16.58 -16.86 3.67
N LYS A 133 16.66 -17.58 2.54
CA LYS A 133 17.85 -17.55 1.66
C LYS A 133 18.10 -16.14 1.14
N LEU A 134 17.07 -15.47 0.61
CA LEU A 134 17.20 -14.11 0.06
C LEU A 134 17.55 -13.10 1.15
N GLN A 135 16.94 -13.20 2.33
CA GLN A 135 17.27 -12.36 3.48
C GLN A 135 18.75 -12.48 3.84
N HIS A 136 19.26 -13.70 3.95
CA HIS A 136 20.66 -13.94 4.27
C HIS A 136 21.60 -13.36 3.20
N LEU A 137 21.30 -13.56 1.91
CA LEU A 137 22.08 -12.96 0.82
C LEU A 137 22.06 -11.44 0.84
N SER A 138 20.93 -10.84 1.20
CA SER A 138 20.79 -9.38 1.35
C SER A 138 21.65 -8.87 2.51
N GLU A 139 21.56 -9.51 3.68
CA GLU A 139 22.33 -9.16 4.89
C GLU A 139 23.85 -9.31 4.68
N THR A 140 24.28 -10.30 3.89
CA THR A 140 25.70 -10.50 3.53
C THR A 140 26.14 -9.67 2.32
N GLN A 141 25.28 -8.81 1.78
CA GLN A 141 25.52 -7.97 0.60
C GLN A 141 25.88 -8.76 -0.66
N MET A 142 25.40 -10.00 -0.77
CA MET A 142 25.61 -10.90 -1.90
C MET A 142 24.37 -11.02 -2.81
N ALA A 143 23.22 -10.45 -2.42
CA ALA A 143 21.99 -10.54 -3.18
C ALA A 143 22.11 -9.87 -4.56
N THR A 144 21.59 -10.55 -5.58
CA THR A 144 21.52 -10.06 -6.95
C THR A 144 20.07 -9.88 -7.40
N MET A 145 19.88 -9.23 -8.55
CA MET A 145 18.57 -9.16 -9.20
C MET A 145 18.05 -10.57 -9.53
N GLU A 146 18.92 -11.52 -9.88
CA GLU A 146 18.47 -12.87 -10.19
C GLU A 146 17.92 -13.59 -8.94
N ASP A 147 18.55 -13.40 -7.77
CA ASP A 147 18.06 -13.97 -6.52
C ASP A 147 16.65 -13.45 -6.15
N ILE A 148 16.37 -12.16 -6.41
CA ILE A 148 15.04 -11.58 -6.20
C ILE A 148 14.02 -12.21 -7.16
N LYS A 149 14.36 -12.34 -8.45
CA LYS A 149 13.48 -12.95 -9.47
C LYS A 149 13.17 -14.39 -9.10
N GLU A 150 14.19 -15.20 -8.84
CA GLU A 150 14.06 -16.60 -8.44
C GLU A 150 13.18 -16.75 -7.21
N THR A 151 13.41 -15.92 -6.19
CA THR A 151 12.63 -15.96 -4.94
C THR A 151 11.14 -15.66 -5.19
N ILE A 152 10.82 -14.60 -5.95
CA ILE A 152 9.43 -14.23 -6.27
C ILE A 152 8.75 -15.36 -7.05
N GLU A 153 9.44 -15.93 -8.05
CA GLU A 153 8.90 -16.99 -8.89
C GLU A 153 8.72 -18.32 -8.15
N GLU A 154 9.64 -18.66 -7.24
CA GLU A 154 9.54 -19.84 -6.37
C GLU A 154 8.38 -19.70 -5.39
N CYS A 155 8.27 -18.55 -4.72
CA CYS A 155 7.16 -18.26 -3.80
C CYS A 155 5.80 -18.32 -4.50
N ALA A 156 5.69 -17.67 -5.67
CA ALA A 156 4.46 -17.68 -6.46
C ALA A 156 4.22 -19.03 -7.17
N GLY A 157 5.27 -19.84 -7.35
CA GLY A 157 5.28 -21.08 -8.09
C GLY A 157 4.92 -20.90 -9.56
N ARG A 158 5.43 -19.84 -10.18
CA ARG A 158 5.24 -19.48 -11.60
C ARG A 158 6.26 -18.43 -12.05
N LYS A 159 6.42 -18.30 -13.35
CA LYS A 159 7.27 -17.28 -13.97
C LYS A 159 6.58 -15.92 -14.08
N TYR A 160 7.38 -14.85 -13.99
CA TYR A 160 7.00 -13.46 -14.18
C TYR A 160 8.02 -12.73 -15.05
N GLU A 161 7.62 -11.57 -15.55
CA GLU A 161 8.53 -10.62 -16.19
C GLU A 161 8.92 -9.53 -15.17
N PHE A 162 10.15 -9.03 -15.27
CA PHE A 162 10.73 -8.12 -14.28
C PHE A 162 11.46 -6.93 -14.91
N ASN A 163 11.23 -6.64 -16.19
CA ASN A 163 11.98 -5.61 -16.92
C ASN A 163 11.86 -4.20 -16.31
N CYS A 164 10.75 -3.82 -15.66
CA CYS A 164 10.68 -2.54 -14.94
C CYS A 164 11.54 -2.56 -13.68
N LEU A 165 11.45 -3.63 -12.89
CA LEU A 165 12.20 -3.76 -11.64
C LEU A 165 13.70 -3.80 -11.89
N GLU A 166 14.11 -4.59 -12.89
CA GLU A 166 15.50 -4.72 -13.31
C GLU A 166 16.07 -3.40 -13.83
N ARG A 167 15.33 -2.70 -14.69
CA ARG A 167 15.72 -1.37 -15.18
C ARG A 167 15.88 -0.37 -14.04
N LEU A 168 14.94 -0.32 -13.10
CA LEU A 168 15.06 0.57 -11.94
C LEU A 168 16.35 0.30 -11.15
N LEU A 169 16.58 -0.96 -10.78
CA LEU A 169 17.68 -1.33 -9.90
C LEU A 169 19.05 -1.33 -10.57
N ASN A 170 19.14 -1.61 -11.88
CA ASN A 170 20.43 -1.73 -12.57
C ASN A 170 20.79 -0.50 -13.43
N GLU A 171 19.81 0.26 -13.93
CA GLU A 171 20.07 1.38 -14.87
C GLU A 171 19.76 2.76 -14.27
N ILE A 172 18.82 2.85 -13.33
CA ILE A 172 18.29 4.15 -12.86
C ILE A 172 18.81 4.51 -11.46
N TYR A 173 18.81 3.57 -10.53
CA TYR A 173 19.39 3.80 -9.21
C TYR A 173 20.90 3.98 -9.29
N SER A 174 21.40 4.95 -8.55
CA SER A 174 22.82 5.11 -8.27
C SER A 174 23.37 3.89 -7.52
N GLY A 175 24.70 3.75 -7.47
CA GLY A 175 25.36 2.66 -6.74
C GLY A 175 24.95 2.59 -5.27
N ASP A 176 24.79 3.76 -4.63
CA ASP A 176 24.41 3.87 -3.22
C ASP A 176 22.94 3.52 -3.00
N GLU A 177 22.02 4.06 -3.81
CA GLU A 177 20.58 3.74 -3.74
C GLU A 177 20.35 2.24 -3.95
N ARG A 178 20.99 1.67 -4.97
CA ARG A 178 20.94 0.24 -5.27
C ARG A 178 21.53 -0.58 -4.13
N GLY A 179 22.70 -0.20 -3.62
CA GLY A 179 23.37 -0.88 -2.51
C GLY A 179 22.51 -0.88 -1.25
N HIS A 180 21.90 0.26 -0.91
CA HIS A 180 20.98 0.39 0.21
C HIS A 180 19.73 -0.47 0.04
N PHE A 181 19.12 -0.45 -1.15
CA PHE A 181 17.97 -1.31 -1.46
C PHE A 181 18.32 -2.79 -1.29
N MET A 182 19.42 -3.24 -1.90
CA MET A 182 19.82 -4.65 -1.94
C MET A 182 20.25 -5.19 -0.58
N SER A 183 20.82 -4.37 0.30
CA SER A 183 21.34 -4.80 1.60
C SER A 183 20.36 -4.59 2.76
N THR A 184 19.64 -3.47 2.76
CA THR A 184 18.83 -3.02 3.91
C THR A 184 17.35 -3.14 3.63
N VAL A 185 16.85 -2.56 2.53
CA VAL A 185 15.41 -2.57 2.26
C VAL A 185 14.93 -3.99 1.98
N LEU A 186 15.68 -4.74 1.17
CA LEU A 186 15.32 -6.10 0.78
C LEU A 186 15.32 -7.09 1.95
N SER A 187 16.33 -7.05 2.83
CA SER A 187 16.40 -7.91 4.02
C SER A 187 15.22 -7.65 4.97
N ASN A 188 14.88 -6.38 5.19
CA ASN A 188 13.73 -6.00 6.01
C ASN A 188 12.40 -6.41 5.37
N LEU A 189 12.24 -6.29 4.04
CA LEU A 189 11.06 -6.81 3.35
C LEU A 189 10.92 -8.32 3.56
N CYS A 190 12.01 -9.08 3.44
CA CYS A 190 12.00 -10.52 3.72
C CYS A 190 11.57 -10.79 5.17
N SER A 191 12.14 -10.07 6.14
CA SER A 191 11.79 -10.18 7.57
C SER A 191 10.31 -9.89 7.84
N LEU A 192 9.76 -8.83 7.24
CA LEU A 192 8.35 -8.46 7.36
C LEU A 192 7.41 -9.54 6.78
N ALA A 193 7.77 -10.12 5.63
CA ALA A 193 6.99 -11.18 5.01
C ALA A 193 7.10 -12.52 5.78
N LEU A 194 8.30 -12.88 6.26
CA LEU A 194 8.56 -14.11 7.02
C LEU A 194 7.83 -14.14 8.36
N ASN A 195 7.63 -12.98 8.99
CA ASN A 195 6.95 -12.85 10.29
C ASN A 195 5.48 -12.45 10.16
N VAL A 196 4.84 -12.64 9.00
CA VAL A 196 3.44 -12.24 8.77
C VAL A 196 2.46 -12.89 9.75
N ASP A 197 2.69 -14.13 10.17
CA ASP A 197 1.89 -14.86 11.17
C ASP A 197 2.01 -14.28 12.58
N LYS A 198 3.17 -13.72 12.90
CA LYS A 198 3.41 -13.01 14.17
C LYS A 198 2.87 -11.59 14.13
N ILE A 199 3.06 -10.87 13.02
CA ILE A 199 2.65 -9.46 12.91
C ILE A 199 1.14 -9.35 12.69
N CYS A 200 0.60 -10.13 11.75
CA CYS A 200 -0.83 -10.25 11.48
C CYS A 200 -1.35 -11.51 12.17
N SER A 201 -1.64 -11.38 13.47
CA SER A 201 -2.14 -12.46 14.34
C SER A 201 -3.43 -13.13 13.87
N ARG A 202 -4.14 -12.51 12.94
CA ARG A 202 -5.23 -13.09 12.16
C ARG A 202 -5.33 -12.41 10.79
N PRO A 203 -5.89 -13.07 9.77
CA PRO A 203 -6.16 -12.44 8.50
C PRO A 203 -7.15 -11.26 8.57
N PRO A 204 -6.93 -10.19 7.79
CA PRO A 204 -7.93 -9.15 7.60
C PRO A 204 -9.21 -9.73 6.98
N PRO A 205 -10.39 -9.28 7.39
CA PRO A 205 -11.63 -9.67 6.73
C PRO A 205 -11.80 -9.04 5.36
N LEU A 206 -12.56 -9.70 4.50
CA LEU A 206 -12.96 -9.15 3.21
C LEU A 206 -14.12 -8.16 3.35
N LEU A 207 -13.93 -6.95 2.82
CA LEU A 207 -14.94 -5.88 2.80
C LEU A 207 -15.86 -6.03 1.57
N ARG A 208 -16.81 -6.96 1.66
CA ARG A 208 -17.70 -7.40 0.56
C ARG A 208 -18.77 -6.38 0.20
N ILE A 209 -19.19 -6.35 -1.06
CA ILE A 209 -20.44 -5.68 -1.47
C ILE A 209 -21.61 -6.16 -0.61
N GLY A 210 -22.55 -5.29 -0.26
CA GLY A 210 -23.64 -5.64 0.65
C GLY A 210 -23.30 -5.47 2.14
N SER A 211 -22.04 -5.22 2.52
CA SER A 211 -21.61 -5.19 3.92
C SER A 211 -21.26 -3.79 4.44
N ASN A 212 -21.59 -3.57 5.71
CA ASN A 212 -21.09 -2.47 6.53
C ASN A 212 -20.04 -3.03 7.48
N ARG A 213 -18.77 -3.00 7.06
CA ARG A 213 -17.68 -3.61 7.83
C ARG A 213 -16.48 -2.68 7.89
N THR A 214 -15.83 -2.66 9.05
CA THR A 214 -14.68 -1.84 9.37
C THR A 214 -13.55 -2.76 9.84
N VAL A 215 -12.32 -2.47 9.43
CA VAL A 215 -11.12 -3.12 9.94
C VAL A 215 -10.13 -2.06 10.42
N THR A 216 -9.59 -2.26 11.62
CA THR A 216 -8.54 -1.43 12.20
C THR A 216 -7.28 -2.25 12.43
N MET A 217 -6.14 -1.74 11.95
CA MET A 217 -4.86 -2.43 11.97
C MET A 217 -3.69 -1.45 12.16
N SER A 218 -2.53 -1.94 12.57
CA SER A 218 -1.33 -1.09 12.67
C SER A 218 -0.68 -0.84 11.31
N GLN A 219 0.08 0.25 11.20
CA GLN A 219 0.91 0.49 10.01
C GLN A 219 1.97 -0.61 9.83
N LYS A 220 2.48 -1.20 10.91
CA LYS A 220 3.37 -2.38 10.86
C LYS A 220 2.70 -3.61 10.25
N GLN A 221 1.43 -3.85 10.55
CA GLN A 221 0.65 -4.91 9.89
C GLN A 221 0.46 -4.62 8.40
N ALA A 222 0.17 -3.36 8.03
CA ALA A 222 0.08 -2.97 6.63
C ALA A 222 1.42 -3.15 5.89
N ALA A 223 2.55 -2.78 6.52
CA ALA A 223 3.89 -3.01 6.01
C ALA A 223 4.19 -4.49 5.76
N SER A 224 3.83 -5.38 6.69
CA SER A 224 3.98 -6.83 6.52
C SER A 224 3.16 -7.37 5.34
N LEU A 225 1.90 -6.94 5.21
CA LEU A 225 1.06 -7.32 4.06
C LEU A 225 1.58 -6.75 2.73
N LEU A 226 2.14 -5.54 2.71
CA LEU A 226 2.76 -4.96 1.52
C LEU A 226 4.06 -5.67 1.14
N ALA A 227 4.85 -6.14 2.12
CA ALA A 227 5.98 -7.01 1.85
C ALA A 227 5.53 -8.35 1.23
N CYS A 228 4.43 -8.94 1.72
CA CYS A 228 3.83 -10.10 1.06
C CYS A 228 3.36 -9.80 -0.38
N ALA A 229 2.81 -8.61 -0.64
CA ALA A 229 2.43 -8.17 -1.97
C ALA A 229 3.64 -8.01 -2.92
N PHE A 230 4.75 -7.46 -2.42
CA PHE A 230 6.02 -7.35 -3.15
C PHE A 230 6.50 -8.74 -3.62
N PHE A 231 6.55 -9.71 -2.71
CA PHE A 231 6.92 -11.10 -3.06
C PHE A 231 5.81 -11.90 -3.77
N CYS A 232 4.69 -11.26 -4.10
CA CYS A 232 3.55 -11.87 -4.80
C CYS A 232 2.96 -13.09 -4.08
N LEU A 233 2.90 -13.05 -2.74
CA LEU A 233 2.53 -14.19 -1.89
C LEU A 233 1.01 -14.42 -1.79
N PHE A 234 0.16 -13.46 -2.20
CA PHE A 234 -1.28 -13.63 -2.06
C PHE A 234 -1.82 -14.65 -3.07
N PRO A 235 -2.41 -15.78 -2.60
CA PRO A 235 -2.86 -16.86 -3.45
C PRO A 235 -4.15 -16.49 -4.20
N ARG A 236 -4.37 -17.15 -5.34
CA ARG A 236 -5.59 -17.03 -6.17
C ARG A 236 -5.88 -15.62 -6.70
N ARG A 237 -4.89 -14.72 -6.73
CA ARG A 237 -5.05 -13.32 -7.18
C ARG A 237 -4.65 -13.04 -8.63
N PHE A 238 -4.02 -14.01 -9.30
CA PHE A 238 -3.42 -13.77 -10.62
C PHE A 238 -4.41 -13.82 -11.78
N ASN A 239 -5.37 -14.76 -11.75
CA ASN A 239 -6.34 -14.96 -12.84
C ASN A 239 -7.73 -14.54 -12.34
N GLN A 240 -8.06 -13.25 -12.45
CA GLN A 240 -9.42 -12.73 -12.26
C GLN A 240 -10.31 -13.13 -13.44
N LYS A 241 -10.44 -14.45 -13.67
CA LYS A 241 -11.40 -14.97 -14.62
C LYS A 241 -12.80 -14.76 -14.04
N ILE A 242 -13.76 -14.56 -14.94
CA ILE A 242 -15.18 -14.51 -14.57
C ILE A 242 -15.53 -15.79 -13.80
N GLY A 243 -16.18 -15.63 -12.65
CA GLY A 243 -16.54 -16.71 -11.72
C GLY A 243 -15.42 -17.13 -10.76
N SER A 244 -14.26 -16.47 -10.74
CA SER A 244 -13.21 -16.74 -9.76
C SER A 244 -13.53 -16.11 -8.39
N GLU A 245 -13.03 -16.72 -7.30
CA GLU A 245 -13.27 -16.29 -5.92
C GLU A 245 -13.03 -14.79 -5.67
N TYR A 246 -12.05 -14.22 -6.38
CA TYR A 246 -11.61 -12.85 -6.22
C TYR A 246 -11.82 -11.99 -7.48
N GLU A 247 -12.77 -12.37 -8.33
CA GLU A 247 -13.12 -11.61 -9.55
C GLU A 247 -13.39 -10.13 -9.24
N ASN A 248 -14.14 -9.85 -8.18
CA ASN A 248 -14.55 -8.50 -7.78
C ASN A 248 -13.57 -7.81 -6.82
N TYR A 249 -12.33 -8.31 -6.69
CA TYR A 249 -11.30 -7.72 -5.83
C TYR A 249 -10.09 -7.28 -6.65
N PRO A 250 -9.45 -6.14 -6.34
CA PRO A 250 -8.19 -5.76 -6.97
C PRO A 250 -7.09 -6.79 -6.66
N ASN A 251 -6.13 -6.93 -7.57
CA ASN A 251 -4.95 -7.78 -7.33
C ASN A 251 -3.97 -7.05 -6.40
N PRO A 252 -3.67 -7.56 -5.20
CA PRO A 252 -2.73 -6.94 -4.29
C PRO A 252 -1.26 -7.19 -4.68
N ASN A 253 -0.96 -8.24 -5.46
CA ASN A 253 0.41 -8.61 -5.79
C ASN A 253 1.06 -7.64 -6.78
N PHE A 254 2.35 -7.36 -6.59
CA PHE A 254 3.07 -6.36 -7.39
C PHE A 254 3.56 -6.88 -8.75
N ASN A 255 3.16 -8.08 -9.15
CA ASN A 255 3.61 -8.69 -10.40
C ASN A 255 3.39 -7.77 -11.62
N THR A 256 2.27 -7.06 -11.70
CA THR A 256 1.98 -6.13 -12.81
C THR A 256 2.79 -4.84 -12.76
N LEU A 257 3.36 -4.50 -11.60
CA LEU A 257 4.24 -3.35 -11.41
C LEU A 257 5.67 -3.68 -11.86
N PHE A 258 6.10 -4.94 -11.72
CA PHE A 258 7.45 -5.39 -12.09
C PHE A 258 7.71 -5.48 -13.59
N HIS A 259 6.67 -5.62 -14.41
CA HIS A 259 6.83 -5.73 -15.86
C HIS A 259 6.24 -4.58 -16.68
N GLY A 260 6.82 -4.33 -17.84
CA GLY A 260 6.40 -3.37 -18.87
C GLY A 260 5.96 -4.04 -20.16
N GLY A 261 5.56 -3.24 -21.15
CA GLY A 261 5.31 -3.75 -22.50
C GLY A 261 6.61 -4.13 -23.22
N ARG A 262 6.47 -4.59 -24.48
CA ARG A 262 7.59 -5.05 -25.34
C ARG A 262 8.68 -4.00 -25.59
N SER A 263 8.38 -2.72 -25.41
CA SER A 263 9.32 -1.60 -25.61
C SER A 263 10.11 -1.22 -24.35
N GLY A 264 10.13 -2.10 -23.34
CA GLY A 264 10.68 -1.80 -22.01
C GLY A 264 9.62 -1.26 -21.04
N GLY A 265 10.02 -1.11 -19.77
CA GLY A 265 9.17 -0.57 -18.72
C GLY A 265 8.67 0.84 -19.06
N PRO A 266 7.36 1.10 -19.14
CA PRO A 266 6.88 2.47 -19.35
C PRO A 266 7.32 3.34 -18.18
N THR A 267 7.77 4.57 -18.47
CA THR A 267 8.39 5.47 -17.47
C THR A 267 7.53 5.64 -16.22
N TRP A 268 6.20 5.72 -16.34
CA TRP A 268 5.32 5.85 -15.18
C TRP A 268 5.34 4.65 -14.22
N LYS A 269 5.64 3.42 -14.68
CA LYS A 269 5.77 2.26 -13.78
C LYS A 269 7.04 2.35 -12.95
N ILE A 270 8.11 2.87 -13.53
CA ILE A 270 9.36 3.14 -12.82
C ILE A 270 9.11 4.17 -11.72
N GLU A 271 8.42 5.26 -12.02
CA GLU A 271 8.09 6.29 -11.00
C GLU A 271 7.19 5.73 -9.89
N LYS A 272 6.25 4.84 -10.21
CA LYS A 272 5.47 4.11 -9.19
C LYS A 272 6.35 3.22 -8.31
N LEU A 273 7.31 2.50 -8.90
CA LEU A 273 8.25 1.69 -8.13
C LEU A 273 9.12 2.55 -7.22
N LYS A 274 9.63 3.71 -7.70
CA LYS A 274 10.37 4.66 -6.85
C LYS A 274 9.55 5.11 -5.65
N CYS A 275 8.30 5.49 -5.86
CA CYS A 275 7.40 5.89 -4.77
C CYS A 275 7.19 4.77 -3.74
N VAL A 276 6.90 3.55 -4.22
CA VAL A 276 6.72 2.37 -3.34
C VAL A 276 8.01 2.01 -2.60
N PHE A 277 9.17 2.10 -3.26
CA PHE A 277 10.46 1.78 -2.64
C PHE A 277 10.90 2.86 -1.66
N HIS A 278 10.54 4.12 -1.91
CA HIS A 278 10.72 5.18 -0.93
C HIS A 278 9.88 4.93 0.34
N TYR A 279 8.63 4.47 0.20
CA TYR A 279 7.85 4.01 1.34
C TYR A 279 8.57 2.88 2.10
N PHE A 280 9.05 1.86 1.40
CA PHE A 280 9.76 0.75 2.03
C PHE A 280 11.04 1.21 2.74
N HIS A 281 11.86 2.03 2.09
CA HIS A 281 13.03 2.65 2.69
C HIS A 281 12.67 3.35 4.02
N ARG A 282 11.67 4.22 4.01
CA ARG A 282 11.24 4.94 5.22
C ARG A 282 10.80 4.04 6.37
N ILE A 283 10.01 3.00 6.10
CA ILE A 283 9.56 2.09 7.18
C ILE A 283 10.69 1.19 7.69
N THR A 284 11.77 1.01 6.91
CA THR A 284 12.96 0.27 7.34
C THR A 284 13.89 1.10 8.20
N GLU A 285 13.93 2.42 8.02
CA GLU A 285 14.64 3.33 8.92
C GLU A 285 13.92 3.49 10.26
N LYS A 286 12.61 3.73 10.22
CA LYS A 286 11.76 3.84 11.41
C LYS A 286 10.37 3.30 11.10
N MET A 287 10.06 2.14 11.68
CA MET A 287 8.72 1.56 11.60
C MET A 287 7.70 2.53 12.24
N PRO A 288 6.65 2.94 11.52
CA PRO A 288 5.65 3.83 12.08
C PRO A 288 4.69 3.06 13.00
N ASN A 289 4.29 3.71 14.10
CA ASN A 289 3.49 3.12 15.19
C ASN A 289 2.00 3.53 15.13
N GLY A 290 1.57 4.17 14.04
CA GLY A 290 0.19 4.59 13.88
C GLY A 290 -0.77 3.43 13.57
N VAL A 291 -2.05 3.77 13.63
CA VAL A 291 -3.17 2.86 13.39
C VAL A 291 -3.97 3.36 12.20
N MET A 292 -4.39 2.44 11.33
CA MET A 292 -5.19 2.71 10.14
C MET A 292 -6.54 2.03 10.26
N THR A 293 -7.60 2.69 9.77
CA THR A 293 -8.95 2.12 9.75
C THR A 293 -9.52 2.18 8.33
N PHE A 294 -9.93 1.03 7.82
CA PHE A 294 -10.60 0.90 6.53
C PHE A 294 -12.06 0.56 6.78
N ARG A 295 -12.98 1.37 6.25
CA ARG A 295 -14.42 1.18 6.41
C ARG A 295 -15.08 1.05 5.06
N ARG A 296 -15.82 -0.05 4.87
CA ARG A 296 -16.83 -0.14 3.81
C ARG A 296 -18.17 0.24 4.41
N TYR A 297 -18.80 1.24 3.80
CA TYR A 297 -20.12 1.71 4.19
C TYR A 297 -21.06 1.68 2.99
N GLN A 298 -22.19 1.01 3.17
CA GLN A 298 -23.33 1.01 2.27
C GLN A 298 -24.45 1.81 2.93
N LEU A 299 -24.80 2.92 2.30
CA LEU A 299 -25.92 3.75 2.71
C LEU A 299 -27.23 2.95 2.56
N PRO A 300 -28.01 2.76 3.63
CA PRO A 300 -29.33 2.13 3.52
C PRO A 300 -30.24 2.95 2.60
N GLU A 301 -31.09 2.29 1.82
CA GLU A 301 -32.03 2.97 0.92
C GLU A 301 -32.95 3.93 1.68
N SER A 302 -33.35 3.56 2.90
CA SER A 302 -34.12 4.42 3.81
C SER A 302 -33.40 5.69 4.25
N CYS A 303 -32.07 5.75 4.12
CA CYS A 303 -31.25 6.91 4.43
C CYS A 303 -30.93 7.76 3.19
N VAL A 304 -31.31 7.33 1.99
CA VAL A 304 -31.12 8.14 0.77
C VAL A 304 -32.09 9.32 0.80
N PRO A 305 -31.59 10.58 0.72
CA PRO A 305 -32.46 11.74 0.72
C PRO A 305 -33.39 11.74 -0.49
N LYS A 306 -34.63 12.17 -0.28
CA LYS A 306 -35.53 12.52 -1.38
C LYS A 306 -35.15 13.87 -1.94
N TRP A 307 -34.22 13.90 -2.90
CA TRP A 307 -33.62 15.13 -3.42
C TRP A 307 -34.63 16.17 -3.91
N THR A 308 -35.75 15.75 -4.50
CA THR A 308 -36.82 16.65 -4.97
C THR A 308 -37.62 17.30 -3.85
N GLU A 309 -37.58 16.74 -2.63
CA GLU A 309 -38.29 17.23 -1.45
C GLU A 309 -37.34 17.92 -0.46
N SER A 310 -36.02 17.89 -0.72
CA SER A 310 -35.01 18.45 0.18
C SER A 310 -35.17 19.97 0.31
N LYS A 311 -35.13 20.44 1.56
CA LYS A 311 -35.15 21.87 1.92
C LYS A 311 -33.87 22.31 2.63
N GLU A 312 -32.88 21.42 2.70
CA GLU A 312 -31.58 21.74 3.29
C GLU A 312 -30.94 22.90 2.53
N PRO A 313 -30.41 23.92 3.22
CA PRO A 313 -29.74 25.03 2.57
C PRO A 313 -28.46 24.56 1.88
N LEU A 314 -28.02 25.34 0.88
CA LEU A 314 -26.69 25.13 0.30
C LEU A 314 -25.62 25.39 1.37
N CYS A 315 -24.55 24.60 1.34
CA CYS A 315 -23.41 24.80 2.23
C CYS A 315 -22.44 25.84 1.68
N GLU A 316 -21.58 26.34 2.56
CA GLU A 316 -20.45 27.19 2.19
C GLU A 316 -19.49 26.45 1.24
N ILE A 317 -18.85 27.19 0.33
CA ILE A 317 -17.93 26.64 -0.66
C ILE A 317 -16.64 27.45 -0.72
N HIS A 318 -15.50 26.77 -0.77
CA HIS A 318 -14.19 27.33 -1.07
C HIS A 318 -13.71 26.77 -2.41
N ILE A 319 -13.31 27.64 -3.33
CA ILE A 319 -12.84 27.26 -4.66
C ILE A 319 -11.47 27.86 -4.89
N THR A 320 -10.47 27.01 -5.12
CA THR A 320 -9.10 27.42 -5.49
C THR A 320 -8.60 26.55 -6.63
N LYS A 321 -7.68 27.10 -7.44
CA LYS A 321 -6.98 26.39 -8.50
C LYS A 321 -5.50 26.12 -8.17
N ASN A 322 -5.03 26.63 -7.03
CA ASN A 322 -3.60 26.66 -6.69
C ASN A 322 -3.19 25.56 -5.69
N LYS A 323 -4.14 24.81 -5.13
CA LYS A 323 -3.88 23.74 -4.15
C LYS A 323 -4.51 22.43 -4.60
N SER A 324 -3.86 21.31 -4.29
CA SER A 324 -4.41 19.97 -4.45
C SER A 324 -5.24 19.57 -3.21
N ILE A 325 -5.88 18.40 -3.24
CA ILE A 325 -6.68 17.90 -2.10
C ILE A 325 -5.76 17.44 -0.95
N GLU A 326 -4.61 16.86 -1.29
CA GLU A 326 -3.62 16.35 -0.34
C GLU A 326 -2.81 17.45 0.37
N ASP A 327 -2.84 18.69 -0.13
CA ASP A 327 -2.16 19.86 0.44
C ASP A 327 -3.07 20.73 1.33
N VAL A 328 -4.34 20.34 1.51
CA VAL A 328 -5.39 21.08 2.23
C VAL A 328 -5.80 20.36 3.51
#